data_AF-A0A8T4Z8I5-F1
#
_entry.id   AF-A0A8T4Z8I5-F1
#
_cell.length_a   1.000
_cell.length_b   1.000
_cell.length_c   1.000
_cell.angle_alpha   90.00
_cell.angle_beta   90.00
_cell.angle_gamma   90.00
#
_symmetry.space_group_name_H-M   'P 1'
#
loop_
_entity.id
_entity.type
_entity.pdbx_description
1 polymer ?
#
loop_
_entity_poly.entity_id
_entity_poly.type
_entity_poly.pdbx_seq_one_letter_code
_entity_poly.pdbx_strand_id
1 'polypeptide(L)'
;MRRVRINVMEGENLLETLRSAGYGIVSICGGRGLCGKCRVVVRSGMSSLTVPSTAENAILTEEELNSGYRLACQARSTKPSVLEIDIPPESLEVRMKLLASGLTPTLSLKPTVRKIFVKVKPPTIRDVESDLSRLEKVLESKGLRRLRIGYETLKALPEILRVDGWKVTVSIFRGREIVGVEAGDRTGECYGFAVDIGTTKISGYLVDLVRGEVAESVSCPNPQIRFGADIISRISYAMNGVE
;
A
#
# COMPACT_ATOMS: atom_id res chain seq x y z
N MET A 1 18.82 -17.75 -11.49
CA MET A 1 17.44 -17.91 -12.01
C MET A 1 16.57 -18.48 -10.90
N ARG A 2 15.47 -17.81 -10.53
CA ARG A 2 14.47 -18.35 -9.59
C ARG A 2 13.46 -19.15 -10.42
N ARG A 3 13.33 -20.46 -10.17
CA ARG A 3 12.25 -21.28 -10.74
C ARG A 3 11.13 -21.38 -9.72
N VAL A 4 9.91 -21.12 -10.14
CA VAL A 4 8.72 -21.21 -9.28
C VAL A 4 7.66 -22.03 -9.99
N ARG A 5 6.97 -22.87 -9.22
CA ARG A 5 5.86 -23.69 -9.70
C ARG A 5 4.56 -23.02 -9.30
N ILE A 6 3.69 -22.83 -10.28
CA ILE A 6 2.38 -22.21 -10.11
C ILE A 6 1.36 -23.19 -10.66
N ASN A 7 0.28 -23.42 -9.91
CA ASN A 7 -0.85 -24.21 -10.41
C ASN A 7 -1.76 -23.30 -11.24
N VAL A 8 -2.13 -23.75 -12.43
CA VAL A 8 -2.95 -23.00 -13.39
C VAL A 8 -4.19 -23.84 -13.67
N MET A 9 -5.38 -23.24 -13.59
CA MET A 9 -6.61 -23.94 -13.96
C MET A 9 -6.79 -23.94 -15.49
N GLU A 10 -7.55 -24.90 -16.00
CA GLU A 10 -7.91 -24.94 -17.42
C GLU A 10 -8.73 -23.69 -17.79
N GLY A 11 -8.39 -23.05 -18.90
CA GLY A 11 -9.01 -21.81 -19.39
C GLY A 11 -8.41 -20.51 -18.83
N GLU A 12 -7.55 -20.57 -17.81
CA GLU A 12 -6.94 -19.38 -17.21
C GLU A 12 -5.99 -18.65 -18.17
N ASN A 13 -5.97 -17.32 -18.02
CA ASN A 13 -5.12 -16.41 -18.76
C ASN A 13 -3.74 -16.31 -18.09
N LEU A 14 -2.68 -16.55 -18.87
CA LEU A 14 -1.30 -16.51 -18.36
C LEU A 14 -0.94 -15.18 -17.69
N LEU A 15 -1.42 -14.04 -18.19
CA LEU A 15 -1.19 -12.73 -17.57
C LEU A 15 -1.78 -12.66 -16.16
N GLU A 16 -2.99 -13.19 -15.96
CA GLU A 16 -3.69 -13.15 -14.67
C GLU A 16 -3.09 -14.14 -13.67
N THR A 17 -2.76 -15.34 -14.13
CA THR A 17 -2.06 -16.35 -13.32
C THR A 17 -0.71 -15.82 -12.84
N LEU A 18 0.10 -15.23 -13.73
CA LEU A 18 1.42 -14.69 -13.37
C LEU A 18 1.30 -13.53 -12.38
N ARG A 19 0.32 -12.64 -12.57
CA ARG A 19 0.03 -11.55 -11.64
C ARG A 19 -0.42 -12.05 -10.27
N SER A 20 -1.31 -13.04 -10.23
CA SER A 20 -1.82 -13.64 -8.99
C SER A 20 -0.72 -14.37 -8.22
N ALA A 21 0.27 -14.93 -8.94
CA ALA A 21 1.47 -15.52 -8.36
C ALA A 21 2.54 -14.50 -7.93
N GLY A 22 2.27 -13.19 -8.06
CA GLY A 22 3.18 -12.12 -7.64
C GLY A 22 4.25 -11.72 -8.66
N TYR A 23 4.14 -12.19 -9.91
CA TYR A 23 5.00 -11.79 -11.01
C TYR A 23 4.36 -10.65 -11.81
N GLY A 24 4.80 -9.42 -11.54
CA GLY A 24 4.34 -8.22 -12.23
C GLY A 24 4.81 -8.22 -13.69
N ILE A 25 3.89 -8.47 -14.62
CA ILE A 25 4.09 -8.31 -16.06
C ILE A 25 3.40 -7.03 -16.52
N VAL A 26 4.13 -6.23 -17.31
CA VAL A 26 3.64 -4.99 -17.90
C VAL A 26 2.50 -5.29 -18.87
N SER A 27 1.34 -4.67 -18.67
CA SER A 27 0.22 -4.73 -19.61
C SER A 27 -0.53 -3.40 -19.65
N ILE A 28 -0.09 -2.53 -20.55
CA ILE A 28 -0.62 -1.18 -20.74
C ILE A 28 -2.06 -1.22 -21.29
N CYS A 29 -2.34 -2.13 -22.22
CA CYS A 29 -3.65 -2.25 -22.86
C CYS A 29 -4.69 -3.05 -22.06
N GLY A 30 -4.42 -3.35 -20.78
CA GLY A 30 -5.33 -4.12 -19.94
C GLY A 30 -5.63 -5.54 -20.45
N GLY A 31 -4.73 -6.14 -21.22
CA GLY A 31 -4.89 -7.50 -21.74
C GLY A 31 -5.59 -7.64 -23.10
N ARG A 32 -5.98 -6.52 -23.73
CA ARG A 32 -6.61 -6.50 -25.07
C ARG A 32 -5.73 -6.93 -26.26
N GLY A 33 -4.46 -7.28 -26.03
CA GLY A 33 -3.54 -7.69 -27.11
C GLY A 33 -3.13 -6.55 -28.05
N LEU A 34 -3.10 -5.29 -27.58
CA LEU A 34 -2.79 -4.12 -28.42
C LEU A 34 -1.36 -3.57 -28.25
N CYS A 35 -0.75 -3.74 -27.08
CA CYS A 35 0.52 -3.07 -26.75
C CYS A 35 1.77 -3.94 -26.93
N GLY A 36 1.62 -5.26 -26.98
CA GLY A 36 2.73 -6.20 -27.12
C GLY A 36 3.75 -6.21 -25.97
N LYS A 37 3.44 -5.62 -24.80
CA LYS A 37 4.36 -5.50 -23.65
C LYS A 37 4.33 -6.67 -22.67
N CYS A 38 3.32 -7.52 -22.75
CA CYS A 38 3.16 -8.69 -21.88
C CYS A 38 3.80 -9.95 -22.47
N ARG A 39 5.02 -9.83 -23.01
CA ARG A 39 5.66 -10.94 -23.72
C ARG A 39 6.14 -12.01 -22.73
N VAL A 40 6.03 -13.25 -23.17
CA VAL A 40 6.56 -14.43 -22.47
C VAL A 40 7.17 -15.39 -23.49
N VAL A 41 8.17 -16.15 -23.08
CA VAL A 41 8.81 -17.17 -23.92
C VAL A 41 8.50 -18.54 -23.34
N VAL A 42 7.74 -19.34 -24.09
CA VAL A 42 7.39 -20.70 -23.69
C VAL A 42 8.50 -21.65 -24.10
N ARG A 43 9.13 -22.30 -23.12
CA ARG A 43 10.23 -23.25 -23.35
C ARG A 43 9.72 -24.67 -23.57
N SER A 44 8.66 -25.05 -22.86
CA SER A 44 8.03 -26.37 -22.97
C SER A 44 6.53 -26.25 -22.67
N GLY A 45 5.72 -27.15 -23.24
CA GLY A 45 4.27 -27.16 -23.03
C GLY A 45 3.45 -26.24 -23.95
N MET A 46 4.02 -25.78 -25.07
CA MET A 46 3.35 -24.87 -26.02
C MET A 46 2.06 -25.46 -26.60
N SER A 47 1.98 -26.78 -26.78
CA SER A 47 0.78 -27.50 -27.23
C SER A 47 -0.41 -27.43 -26.27
N SER A 48 -0.18 -26.97 -25.04
CA SER A 48 -1.18 -26.86 -24.00
C SER A 48 -1.75 -25.45 -23.91
N LEU A 49 -1.28 -24.53 -24.74
CA LEU A 49 -1.83 -23.19 -24.88
C LEU A 49 -2.77 -23.09 -26.07
N THR A 50 -3.62 -22.07 -26.06
CA THR A 50 -4.38 -21.67 -27.24
C THR A 50 -3.47 -21.42 -28.43
N VAL A 51 -3.99 -21.64 -29.64
CA VAL A 51 -3.33 -21.20 -30.88
C VAL A 51 -3.10 -19.68 -30.85
N PRO A 52 -2.07 -19.15 -31.53
CA PRO A 52 -1.81 -17.73 -31.58
C PRO A 52 -3.05 -16.95 -32.03
N SER A 53 -3.49 -15.97 -31.23
CA SER A 53 -4.65 -15.15 -31.57
C SER A 53 -4.33 -14.19 -32.72
N THR A 54 -5.37 -13.61 -33.34
CA THR A 54 -5.19 -12.57 -34.38
C THR A 54 -4.37 -11.38 -33.86
N ALA A 55 -4.54 -11.02 -32.59
CA ALA A 55 -3.78 -9.98 -31.93
C ALA A 55 -2.29 -10.37 -31.74
N GLU A 56 -2.01 -11.65 -31.47
CA GLU A 56 -0.63 -12.14 -31.41
C GLU A 56 0.04 -12.10 -32.77
N ASN A 57 -0.62 -12.59 -33.82
CA ASN A 57 -0.09 -12.58 -35.19
C ASN A 57 0.09 -11.15 -35.75
N ALA A 58 -0.66 -10.17 -35.24
CA ALA A 58 -0.51 -8.77 -35.64
C ALA A 58 0.68 -8.07 -34.98
N ILE A 59 1.20 -8.59 -33.86
CA ILE A 59 2.23 -7.95 -33.04
C ILE A 59 3.55 -8.70 -33.06
N LEU A 60 3.49 -10.03 -33.04
CA LEU A 60 4.65 -10.92 -33.04
C LEU A 60 4.90 -11.40 -34.46
N THR A 61 6.17 -11.40 -34.84
CA THR A 61 6.62 -11.97 -36.12
C THR A 61 6.50 -13.50 -36.10
N GLU A 62 6.42 -14.13 -37.28
CA GLU A 62 6.42 -15.59 -37.38
C GLU A 62 7.67 -16.23 -36.74
N GLU A 63 8.84 -15.57 -36.88
CA GLU A 63 10.08 -16.01 -36.23
C GLU A 63 10.00 -15.95 -34.70
N GLU A 64 9.42 -14.89 -34.14
CA GLU A 64 9.20 -14.77 -32.69
C GLU A 64 8.22 -15.85 -32.19
N LEU A 65 7.11 -16.08 -32.89
CA LEU A 65 6.14 -17.13 -32.56
C LEU A 65 6.79 -18.52 -32.59
N ASN A 66 7.58 -18.82 -33.63
CA ASN A 66 8.33 -20.08 -33.78
C ASN A 66 9.42 -20.24 -32.71
N SER A 67 9.97 -19.13 -32.23
CA SER A 67 10.93 -19.09 -31.11
C SER A 67 10.28 -19.20 -29.73
N GLY A 68 8.95 -19.38 -29.68
CA GLY A 68 8.19 -19.60 -28.45
C GLY A 68 7.65 -18.33 -27.80
N TYR A 69 7.78 -17.15 -28.43
CA TYR A 69 7.20 -15.92 -27.88
C TYR A 69 5.68 -15.95 -27.99
N ARG A 70 5.01 -15.54 -26.91
CA ARG A 70 3.56 -15.38 -26.83
C ARG A 70 3.23 -14.10 -26.07
N LEU A 71 2.01 -13.59 -26.27
CA LEU A 71 1.46 -12.54 -25.41
C LEU A 71 0.73 -13.19 -24.25
N ALA A 72 1.23 -13.00 -23.02
CA ALA A 72 0.65 -13.60 -21.83
C ALA A 72 -0.85 -13.27 -21.68
N CYS A 73 -1.30 -12.12 -22.18
CA CYS A 73 -2.72 -11.74 -22.08
C CYS A 73 -3.64 -12.43 -23.08
N GLN A 74 -3.11 -13.10 -24.11
CA GLN A 74 -3.86 -13.78 -25.16
C GLN A 74 -3.71 -15.30 -25.07
N ALA A 75 -2.62 -15.77 -24.47
CA ALA A 75 -2.34 -17.18 -24.27
C ALA A 75 -3.08 -17.72 -23.05
N ARG A 76 -3.93 -18.74 -23.28
CA ARG A 76 -4.70 -19.43 -22.23
C ARG A 76 -4.34 -20.91 -22.16
N SER A 77 -4.38 -21.47 -20.96
CA SER A 77 -4.20 -22.91 -20.76
C SER A 77 -5.40 -23.68 -21.28
N THR A 78 -5.18 -24.73 -22.07
CA THR A 78 -6.23 -25.56 -22.70
C THR A 78 -6.23 -27.00 -22.21
N LYS A 79 -5.12 -27.46 -21.60
CA LYS A 79 -4.96 -28.85 -21.16
C LYS A 79 -4.09 -28.91 -19.91
N PRO A 80 -4.35 -29.86 -18.99
CA PRO A 80 -3.50 -30.09 -17.82
C PRO A 80 -2.12 -30.58 -18.26
N SER A 81 -1.10 -29.74 -18.05
CA SER A 81 0.29 -30.05 -18.41
C SER A 81 1.26 -29.16 -17.64
N VAL A 82 2.54 -29.49 -17.70
CA VAL A 82 3.62 -28.65 -17.17
C VAL A 82 4.07 -27.67 -18.25
N LEU A 83 4.01 -26.38 -17.94
CA LEU A 83 4.42 -25.29 -18.82
C LEU A 83 5.65 -24.61 -18.21
N GLU A 84 6.80 -24.62 -18.89
CA GLU A 84 7.94 -23.77 -18.52
C GLU A 84 7.92 -22.49 -19.36
N ILE A 85 7.93 -21.36 -18.65
CA ILE A 85 7.91 -20.04 -19.25
C ILE A 85 9.04 -19.19 -18.69
N ASP A 86 9.76 -18.51 -19.57
CA ASP A 86 10.65 -17.42 -19.23
C ASP A 86 9.94 -16.08 -19.46
N ILE A 87 10.08 -15.16 -18.49
CA ILE A 87 9.58 -13.79 -18.63
C ILE A 87 10.77 -12.91 -19.03
N PRO A 88 10.78 -12.33 -20.25
CA PRO A 88 11.82 -11.40 -20.67
C PRO A 88 11.92 -10.20 -19.73
N PRO A 89 13.12 -9.69 -19.41
CA PRO A 89 13.31 -8.54 -18.53
C PRO A 89 12.50 -7.30 -18.94
N GLU A 90 12.28 -7.11 -20.24
CA GLU A 90 11.52 -5.98 -20.80
C GLU A 90 10.02 -6.06 -20.49
N SER A 91 9.53 -7.26 -20.18
CA SER A 91 8.13 -7.53 -19.84
C SER A 91 7.88 -7.51 -18.33
N LEU A 92 8.94 -7.53 -17.52
CA LEU A 92 8.85 -7.40 -16.07
C LEU A 92 8.59 -5.95 -15.65
N GLU A 93 7.69 -5.77 -14.69
CA GLU A 93 7.53 -4.47 -14.04
C GLU A 93 8.81 -4.12 -13.27
N VAL A 94 9.55 -3.14 -13.79
CA VAL A 94 10.74 -2.62 -13.10
C VAL A 94 10.29 -1.95 -11.80
N ARG A 95 10.82 -2.42 -10.66
CA ARG A 95 10.76 -1.68 -9.39
C ARG A 95 11.44 -0.32 -9.60
N MET A 96 10.64 0.71 -9.90
CA MET A 96 11.16 2.05 -10.09
C MET A 96 11.62 2.61 -8.74
N LYS A 97 12.93 2.77 -8.55
CA LYS A 97 13.51 3.48 -7.40
C LYS A 97 12.87 4.87 -7.27
N LEU A 98 12.50 5.24 -6.05
CA LEU A 98 12.10 6.60 -5.73
C LEU A 98 13.33 7.52 -5.81
N LEU A 99 13.15 8.71 -6.38
CA LEU A 99 14.08 9.82 -6.16
C LEU A 99 13.89 10.26 -4.70
N ALA A 100 14.78 9.80 -3.82
CA ALA A 100 14.74 10.08 -2.39
C ALA A 100 15.41 11.42 -2.00
N SER A 101 16.02 12.12 -2.96
CA SER A 101 16.78 13.35 -2.69
C SER A 101 16.00 14.59 -3.11
N GLY A 102 15.47 15.32 -2.11
CA GLY A 102 14.99 16.69 -2.23
C GLY A 102 15.66 17.56 -1.17
N LEU A 103 15.69 18.88 -1.38
CA LEU A 103 16.19 19.82 -0.37
C LEU A 103 15.33 19.71 0.90
N THR A 104 15.96 19.44 2.04
CA THR A 104 15.33 19.50 3.37
C THR A 104 15.65 20.86 3.99
N PRO A 105 14.82 21.89 3.80
CA PRO A 105 15.01 23.14 4.52
C PRO A 105 14.81 22.91 6.02
N THR A 106 15.45 23.73 6.84
CA THR A 106 15.26 23.73 8.30
C THR A 106 13.82 24.15 8.61
N LEU A 107 12.94 23.16 8.84
CA LEU A 107 11.52 23.38 9.09
C LEU A 107 11.25 23.42 10.59
N SER A 108 10.52 24.44 11.04
CA SER A 108 9.90 24.40 12.38
C SER A 108 8.80 23.33 12.37
N LEU A 109 9.04 22.22 13.05
CA LEU A 109 8.09 21.11 13.10
C LEU A 109 6.82 21.49 13.86
N LYS A 110 5.69 21.46 13.16
CA LYS A 110 4.35 21.63 13.71
C LYS A 110 3.46 20.45 13.26
N PRO A 111 3.74 19.22 13.75
CA PRO A 111 3.03 18.04 13.29
C PRO A 111 1.55 18.10 13.68
N THR A 112 0.70 17.46 12.86
CA THR A 112 -0.75 17.46 13.08
C THR A 112 -1.15 16.64 14.31
N VAL A 113 -0.40 15.57 14.62
CA VAL A 113 -0.52 14.81 15.86
C VAL A 113 0.68 15.14 16.73
N ARG A 114 0.42 15.40 18.02
CA ARG A 114 1.46 15.62 19.03
C ARG A 114 1.24 14.68 20.21
N LYS A 115 2.30 14.01 20.64
CA LYS A 115 2.32 13.22 21.86
C LYS A 115 2.75 14.09 23.04
N ILE A 116 2.07 13.96 24.18
CA ILE A 116 2.42 14.66 25.42
C ILE A 116 2.44 13.64 26.54
N PHE A 117 3.60 13.54 27.20
CA PHE A 117 3.74 12.78 28.42
C PHE A 117 3.15 13.54 29.61
N VAL A 118 2.31 12.85 30.39
CA VAL A 118 1.66 13.39 31.59
C VAL A 118 1.69 12.35 32.71
N LYS A 119 1.76 12.87 33.94
CA LYS A 119 1.53 12.08 35.14
C LYS A 119 0.18 12.48 35.73
N VAL A 120 -0.73 11.53 35.78
CA VAL A 120 -2.05 11.68 36.38
C VAL A 120 -1.97 11.29 37.85
N LYS A 121 -2.70 11.99 38.72
CA LYS A 121 -2.76 11.63 40.14
C LYS A 121 -3.56 10.33 40.30
N PRO A 122 -3.16 9.35 41.13
CA PRO A 122 -4.01 8.21 41.40
C PRO A 122 -5.27 8.61 42.21
N PRO A 123 -6.41 7.91 42.05
CA PRO A 123 -7.61 8.15 42.82
C PRO A 123 -7.38 7.79 44.29
N THR A 124 -8.11 8.46 45.17
CA THR A 124 -8.12 8.16 46.60
C THR A 124 -9.56 8.16 47.09
N ILE A 125 -9.82 7.64 48.30
CA ILE A 125 -11.16 7.66 48.89
C ILE A 125 -11.73 9.09 48.99
N ARG A 126 -10.87 10.11 49.11
CA ARG A 126 -11.26 11.52 49.17
C ARG A 126 -11.37 12.20 47.80
N ASP A 127 -10.91 11.54 46.74
CA ASP A 127 -10.74 12.09 45.39
C ASP A 127 -11.26 11.07 44.36
N VAL A 128 -12.58 11.07 44.19
CA VAL A 128 -13.36 10.09 43.43
C VAL A 128 -13.66 10.52 41.98
N GLU A 129 -12.92 11.50 41.45
CA GLU A 129 -13.12 11.97 40.09
C GLU A 129 -12.88 10.88 39.04
N SER A 130 -13.64 10.99 37.94
CA SER A 130 -13.52 10.08 36.80
C SER A 130 -12.13 10.15 36.16
N ASP A 131 -11.71 9.03 35.56
CA ASP A 131 -10.42 8.91 34.88
C ASP A 131 -10.24 9.96 33.77
N LEU A 132 -11.32 10.23 33.00
CA LEU A 132 -11.30 11.26 31.96
C LEU A 132 -11.12 12.66 32.55
N SER A 133 -11.95 13.05 33.52
CA SER A 133 -11.85 14.38 34.14
C SER A 133 -10.48 14.61 34.77
N ARG A 134 -9.90 13.55 35.34
CA ARG A 134 -8.57 13.60 35.94
C ARG A 134 -7.47 13.82 34.90
N LEU A 135 -7.57 13.16 33.75
CA LEU A 135 -6.67 13.37 32.61
C LEU A 135 -6.83 14.79 32.05
N GLU A 136 -8.06 15.24 31.83
CA GLU A 136 -8.38 16.56 31.30
C GLU A 136 -7.77 17.67 32.17
N LYS A 137 -7.91 17.61 33.50
CA LYS A 137 -7.29 18.58 34.42
C LYS A 137 -5.78 18.72 34.21
N VAL A 138 -5.08 17.60 34.01
CA VAL A 138 -3.63 17.62 33.78
C VAL A 138 -3.32 18.24 32.41
N LEU A 139 -4.12 17.94 31.38
CA LEU A 139 -3.97 18.53 30.05
C LEU A 139 -4.30 20.04 30.02
N GLU A 140 -5.29 20.47 30.81
CA GLU A 140 -5.64 21.89 30.95
C GLU A 140 -4.50 22.70 31.55
N SER A 141 -3.78 22.14 32.53
CA SER A 141 -2.57 22.76 33.09
C SER A 141 -1.45 22.95 32.06
N LYS A 142 -1.47 22.17 30.97
CA LYS A 142 -0.56 22.28 29.82
C LYS A 142 -1.14 23.15 28.68
N GLY A 143 -2.22 23.88 28.93
CA GLY A 143 -2.83 24.81 27.98
C GLY A 143 -3.77 24.16 26.96
N LEU A 144 -4.14 22.89 27.13
CA LEU A 144 -5.07 22.18 26.26
C LEU A 144 -6.43 22.06 26.94
N ARG A 145 -7.43 22.74 26.42
CA ARG A 145 -8.77 22.82 27.02
C ARG A 145 -9.81 22.28 26.05
N ARG A 146 -10.92 21.77 26.60
CA ARG A 146 -12.10 21.31 25.83
C ARG A 146 -11.73 20.31 24.72
N LEU A 147 -10.87 19.34 25.06
CA LEU A 147 -10.49 18.29 24.13
C LEU A 147 -11.65 17.31 23.96
N ARG A 148 -11.87 16.84 22.73
CA ARG A 148 -12.75 15.69 22.48
C ARG A 148 -11.95 14.41 22.68
N ILE A 149 -12.60 13.31 23.01
CA ILE A 149 -11.97 11.98 23.08
C ILE A 149 -12.77 10.99 22.23
N GLY A 150 -12.08 10.20 21.43
CA GLY A 150 -12.70 9.10 20.68
C GLY A 150 -13.25 8.03 21.61
N TYR A 151 -14.37 7.39 21.25
CA TYR A 151 -15.03 6.39 22.10
C TYR A 151 -14.12 5.21 22.43
N GLU A 152 -13.41 4.65 21.45
CA GLU A 152 -12.48 3.53 21.68
C GLU A 152 -11.34 3.91 22.64
N THR A 153 -10.81 5.12 22.49
CA THR A 153 -9.77 5.65 23.39
C THR A 153 -10.31 5.85 24.80
N LEU A 154 -11.54 6.36 24.94
CA LEU A 154 -12.21 6.52 26.24
C LEU A 154 -12.46 5.16 26.92
N LYS A 155 -12.86 4.15 26.15
CA LYS A 155 -13.10 2.79 26.64
C LYS A 155 -11.84 2.14 27.19
N ALA A 156 -10.70 2.32 26.52
CA ALA A 156 -9.42 1.77 26.94
C ALA A 156 -8.71 2.60 28.04
N LEU A 157 -9.11 3.86 28.23
CA LEU A 157 -8.46 4.83 29.12
C LEU A 157 -8.24 4.31 30.56
N PRO A 158 -9.23 3.71 31.25
CA PRO A 158 -9.06 3.30 32.64
C PRO A 158 -7.96 2.27 32.85
N GLU A 159 -7.86 1.30 31.96
CA GLU A 159 -6.85 0.25 32.03
C GLU A 159 -5.46 0.85 31.82
N ILE A 160 -5.30 1.63 30.74
CA ILE A 160 -4.01 2.23 30.35
C ILE A 160 -3.44 3.13 31.44
N LEU A 161 -4.29 3.93 32.11
CA LEU A 161 -3.86 4.79 33.22
C LEU A 161 -3.23 4.00 34.39
N ARG A 162 -3.67 2.76 34.62
CA ARG A 162 -3.24 1.97 35.77
C ARG A 162 -1.98 1.15 35.51
N VAL A 163 -1.65 0.87 34.24
CA VAL A 163 -0.52 -0.01 33.86
C VAL A 163 0.84 0.52 34.33
N ASP A 164 1.16 1.79 34.07
CA ASP A 164 2.49 2.37 34.38
C ASP A 164 2.41 3.44 35.49
N GLY A 165 1.72 3.13 36.58
CA GLY A 165 1.68 4.01 37.75
C GLY A 165 1.16 5.41 37.46
N TRP A 166 0.09 5.51 36.65
CA TRP A 166 -0.54 6.77 36.24
C TRP A 166 0.34 7.69 35.41
N LYS A 167 1.37 7.14 34.77
CA LYS A 167 2.17 7.81 33.75
C LYS A 167 1.67 7.37 32.38
N VAL A 168 1.26 8.34 31.57
CA VAL A 168 0.72 8.07 30.24
C VAL A 168 1.19 9.09 29.23
N THR A 169 1.21 8.68 27.97
CA THR A 169 1.42 9.55 26.82
C THR A 169 0.10 9.71 26.09
N VAL A 170 -0.31 10.97 25.89
CA VAL A 170 -1.55 11.33 25.21
C VAL A 170 -1.25 11.81 23.81
N SER A 171 -1.85 11.17 22.81
CA SER A 171 -1.78 11.56 21.41
C SER A 171 -2.92 12.54 21.08
N ILE A 172 -2.56 13.77 20.72
CA ILE A 172 -3.50 14.86 20.45
C ILE A 172 -3.45 15.26 18.98
N PHE A 173 -4.60 15.13 18.31
CA PHE A 173 -4.80 15.55 16.94
C PHE A 173 -5.27 17.01 16.88
N ARG A 174 -4.55 17.84 16.11
CA ARG A 174 -4.82 19.26 15.83
C ARG A 174 -5.05 20.13 17.08
N GLY A 175 -4.53 19.70 18.24
CA GLY A 175 -4.74 20.38 19.52
C GLY A 175 -6.19 20.36 20.03
N ARG A 176 -7.06 19.51 19.48
CA ARG A 176 -8.51 19.51 19.77
C ARG A 176 -9.07 18.14 20.18
N GLU A 177 -8.37 17.06 19.88
CA GLU A 177 -8.92 15.72 20.05
C GLU A 177 -7.86 14.74 20.54
N ILE A 178 -8.17 14.00 21.59
CA ILE A 178 -7.41 12.86 22.09
C ILE A 178 -7.77 11.66 21.21
N VAL A 179 -6.82 11.27 20.37
CA VAL A 179 -6.98 10.14 19.44
C VAL A 179 -6.35 8.85 19.97
N GLY A 180 -5.51 8.94 20.99
CA GLY A 180 -4.88 7.77 21.61
C GLY A 180 -4.25 8.09 22.96
N VAL A 181 -4.14 7.06 23.81
CA VAL A 181 -3.44 7.12 25.09
C VAL A 181 -2.59 5.85 25.19
N GLU A 182 -1.36 5.99 25.69
CA GLU A 182 -0.40 4.90 25.83
C GLU A 182 0.19 4.93 27.24
N ALA A 183 0.49 3.76 27.82
CA ALA A 183 1.14 3.68 29.12
C ALA A 183 2.62 4.07 29.01
N GLY A 184 3.12 4.81 30.01
CA GLY A 184 4.49 5.29 30.07
C GLY A 184 4.81 6.44 29.12
N ASP A 185 6.10 6.74 28.96
CA ASP A 185 6.58 7.79 28.06
C ASP A 185 6.87 7.22 26.67
N ARG A 186 6.05 7.62 25.70
CA ARG A 186 6.11 7.28 24.28
C ARG A 186 6.23 8.52 23.40
N THR A 187 6.66 9.64 23.97
CA THR A 187 6.77 10.92 23.24
C THR A 187 7.79 10.88 22.10
N GLY A 188 8.82 10.04 22.22
CA GLY A 188 9.84 9.82 21.18
C GLY A 188 9.39 8.94 20.00
N GLU A 189 8.21 8.33 20.08
CA GLU A 189 7.70 7.38 19.09
C GLU A 189 6.44 7.94 18.43
N CYS A 190 6.59 8.91 17.52
CA CYS A 190 5.46 9.51 16.80
C CYS A 190 5.75 9.52 15.31
N TYR A 191 5.00 8.74 14.54
CA TYR A 191 5.17 8.63 13.10
C TYR A 191 3.91 9.08 12.37
N GLY A 192 4.10 9.63 11.17
CA GLY A 192 3.07 9.94 10.20
C GLY A 192 3.32 9.18 8.91
N PHE A 193 2.27 9.00 8.12
CA PHE A 193 2.39 8.38 6.81
C PHE A 193 1.87 9.36 5.75
N ALA A 194 2.75 9.76 4.84
CA ALA A 194 2.41 10.60 3.70
C ALA A 194 2.28 9.73 2.45
N VAL A 195 1.22 9.94 1.67
CA VAL A 195 0.97 9.18 0.44
C VAL A 195 0.77 10.14 -0.72
N ASP A 196 1.53 9.92 -1.78
CA ASP A 196 1.35 10.56 -3.08
C ASP A 196 0.71 9.55 -4.05
N ILE A 197 -0.50 9.86 -4.51
CA ILE A 197 -1.30 9.01 -5.38
C ILE A 197 -1.24 9.57 -6.80
N GLY A 198 -0.19 9.20 -7.53
CA GLY A 198 -0.07 9.50 -8.95
C GLY A 198 -0.90 8.54 -9.82
N THR A 199 -1.17 8.94 -11.06
CA THR A 199 -1.90 8.10 -12.03
C THR A 199 -1.15 6.80 -12.35
N THR A 200 0.18 6.87 -12.42
CA THR A 200 1.04 5.73 -12.79
C THR A 200 1.67 5.06 -11.57
N LYS A 201 1.97 5.82 -10.52
CA LYS A 201 2.70 5.35 -9.34
C LYS A 201 2.03 5.86 -8.07
N ILE A 202 2.00 5.03 -7.05
CA ILE A 202 1.70 5.45 -5.67
C ILE A 202 2.99 5.40 -4.88
N SER A 203 3.28 6.46 -4.14
CA SER A 203 4.46 6.58 -3.28
C SER A 203 4.02 6.81 -1.84
N GLY A 204 4.60 6.06 -0.90
CA GLY A 204 4.35 6.19 0.53
C GLY A 204 5.64 6.55 1.26
N TYR A 205 5.53 7.43 2.24
CA TYR A 205 6.63 7.92 3.06
C TYR A 205 6.24 7.78 4.53
N LEU A 206 7.01 6.99 5.28
CA LEU A 206 6.92 6.97 6.73
C LEU A 206 7.78 8.09 7.28
N VAL A 207 7.19 8.99 8.04
CA VAL A 207 7.83 10.22 8.54
C VAL A 207 7.86 10.19 10.05
N ASP A 208 9.04 10.36 10.65
CA ASP A 208 9.19 10.63 12.08
C ASP A 208 8.73 12.07 12.35
N LEU A 209 7.62 12.22 13.09
CA LEU A 209 7.04 13.53 13.40
C LEU A 209 7.75 14.26 14.54
N VAL A 210 8.62 13.57 15.28
CA VAL A 210 9.46 14.16 16.34
C VAL A 210 10.69 14.80 15.72
N ARG A 211 11.35 14.08 14.79
CA ARG A 211 12.58 14.54 14.12
C ARG A 211 12.33 15.28 12.82
N GLY A 212 11.18 15.06 12.18
CA GLY A 212 10.85 15.64 10.88
C GLY A 212 11.52 14.92 9.71
N GLU A 213 12.01 13.71 9.92
CA GLU A 213 12.79 12.94 8.95
C GLU A 213 11.94 11.85 8.30
N VAL A 214 12.23 11.52 7.05
CA VAL A 214 11.62 10.36 6.38
C VAL A 214 12.35 9.11 6.87
N ALA A 215 11.65 8.27 7.64
CA ALA A 215 12.17 7.02 8.18
C ALA A 215 12.28 5.94 7.09
N GLU A 216 11.29 5.85 6.19
CA GLU A 216 11.25 4.85 5.12
C GLU A 216 10.42 5.39 3.94
N SER A 217 10.73 4.96 2.72
CA SER A 217 9.91 5.29 1.55
C SER A 217 9.69 4.06 0.65
N VAL A 218 8.47 3.89 0.19
CA VAL A 218 8.05 2.77 -0.66
C VAL A 218 7.26 3.27 -1.85
N SER A 219 7.36 2.60 -3.00
CA SER A 219 6.48 2.90 -4.13
C SER A 219 6.05 1.64 -4.86
N CYS A 220 4.87 1.70 -5.44
CA CYS A 220 4.33 0.65 -6.28
C CYS A 220 3.63 1.26 -7.52
N PRO A 221 3.47 0.48 -8.60
CA PRO A 221 2.56 0.87 -9.67
C PRO A 221 1.16 1.15 -9.12
N ASN A 222 0.45 2.13 -9.68
CA ASN A 222 -0.93 2.37 -9.31
C ASN A 222 -1.80 1.21 -9.83
N PRO A 223 -2.49 0.44 -8.97
CA PRO A 223 -3.29 -0.71 -9.40
C PRO A 223 -4.44 -0.34 -10.34
N GLN A 224 -4.84 0.94 -10.37
CA GLN A 224 -5.86 1.45 -11.29
C GLN A 224 -5.43 1.45 -12.77
N ILE A 225 -4.16 1.21 -13.08
CA ILE A 225 -3.68 1.04 -14.48
C ILE A 225 -4.48 -0.06 -15.20
N ARG A 226 -4.97 -1.08 -14.47
CA ARG A 226 -5.80 -2.16 -15.04
C ARG A 226 -7.11 -1.66 -15.65
N PHE A 227 -7.64 -0.54 -15.16
CA PHE A 227 -8.94 0.01 -15.55
C PHE A 227 -8.84 1.20 -16.51
N GLY A 228 -7.62 1.66 -16.79
CA GLY A 228 -7.38 2.77 -17.70
C GLY A 228 -5.94 3.25 -17.64
N ALA A 229 -5.37 3.52 -18.82
CA ALA A 229 -4.02 4.04 -18.97
C ALA A 229 -3.89 5.50 -18.49
N ASP A 230 -5.01 6.23 -18.46
CA ASP A 230 -5.10 7.63 -18.07
C ASP A 230 -6.34 7.89 -17.20
N ILE A 231 -6.54 9.16 -16.80
CA ILE A 231 -7.65 9.55 -15.92
C ILE A 231 -9.01 9.40 -16.63
N ILE A 232 -9.11 9.77 -17.91
CA ILE A 232 -10.37 9.77 -18.66
C ILE A 232 -10.89 8.35 -18.84
N SER A 233 -10.01 7.43 -19.23
CA SER A 233 -10.35 6.01 -19.35
C SER A 233 -10.80 5.41 -18.01
N ARG A 234 -10.20 5.80 -16.88
CA ARG A 234 -10.64 5.36 -15.54
C ARG A 234 -11.99 5.94 -15.13
N ILE A 235 -12.26 7.21 -15.45
CA ILE A 235 -13.57 7.82 -15.21
C ILE A 235 -14.63 7.08 -16.03
N SER A 236 -14.38 6.85 -17.31
CA SER A 236 -15.30 6.12 -18.19
C SER A 236 -15.55 4.70 -17.69
N TYR A 237 -14.52 3.99 -17.25
CA TYR A 237 -14.65 2.67 -16.63
C TYR A 237 -15.55 2.70 -15.38
N ALA A 238 -15.35 3.68 -14.49
CA ALA A 238 -16.15 3.81 -13.28
C ALA A 238 -17.62 4.19 -13.57
N MET A 239 -17.86 4.99 -14.61
CA MET A 239 -19.21 5.41 -15.01
C MET A 239 -20.01 4.28 -15.66
N ASN A 240 -19.36 3.45 -16.48
CA ASN A 240 -20.03 2.40 -17.25
C ASN A 240 -20.12 1.06 -16.50
N GLY A 241 -19.39 0.89 -15.40
CA GLY A 241 -19.45 -0.34 -14.58
C GLY A 241 -18.78 -1.55 -15.22
N VAL A 242 -18.82 -2.68 -14.51
CA VAL A 242 -18.35 -4.00 -14.97
C VAL A 242 -19.58 -4.76 -15.48
N GLU A 243 -19.63 -5.10 -16.76
CA GLU A 243 -20.48 -6.21 -17.25
C GLU A 243 -19.90 -7.56 -16.83
#